data_AF-A0A3S8XBR5-F1
#
_entry.id   AF-A0A3S8XBR5-F1
#
_cell.length_a   1.000
_cell.length_b   1.000
_cell.length_c   1.000
_cell.angle_alpha   90.00
_cell.angle_beta   90.00
_cell.angle_gamma   90.00
#
_symmetry.space_group_name_H-M   'P 1'
#
loop_
_entity.id
_entity.type
_entity.pdbx_description
1 polymer ?
#
loop_
_entity_poly.entity_id
_entity_poly.type
_entity_poly.pdbx_seq_one_letter_code
_entity_poly.pdbx_strand_id
1 'polypeptide(L)'
;MPGREDKADSSSRVANHAGFSLHAGVMAEAHQRDKLERLCRYISRPAVSEKRLALTANGQVRYELKTPYRNGTTHVIFEPLDFIAKLAALVPKPRVNLTRFHGVFAPNSKHRVQVTPAKRGKKPDKSEGLDTNWRDKSPAERHRAMTWMQRLKRVFNIDIEVCEHCGGHVKVIASIEDPKVIEQILKHLKQKTAKANAAKQRELPPERAPPLTPSLFDPSQSRLFD
;
A
#
# COMPACT_ATOMS: atom_id res chain seq x y z
N MET A 1 -11.60 19.70 -35.25
CA MET A 1 -11.25 21.07 -34.81
C MET A 1 -12.03 21.37 -33.55
N PRO A 2 -11.41 21.41 -32.36
CA PRO A 2 -12.09 21.98 -31.19
C PRO A 2 -11.50 23.35 -30.80
N GLY A 3 -12.43 24.27 -30.55
CA GLY A 3 -12.40 25.45 -29.68
C GLY A 3 -11.06 26.08 -29.33
N ARG A 4 -10.82 27.24 -29.94
CA ARG A 4 -9.79 28.20 -29.56
C ARG A 4 -10.31 28.98 -28.35
N GLU A 5 -10.01 28.52 -27.13
CA GLU A 5 -10.25 29.29 -25.91
C GLU A 5 -9.02 30.14 -25.55
N ASP A 6 -9.32 31.40 -25.29
CA ASP A 6 -8.53 32.57 -24.89
C ASP A 6 -7.04 32.39 -24.53
N LYS A 7 -6.20 33.07 -25.34
CA LYS A 7 -4.80 33.39 -25.05
C LYS A 7 -4.71 34.39 -23.88
N ALA A 8 -4.89 33.93 -22.65
CA ALA A 8 -4.27 34.57 -21.50
C ALA A 8 -2.86 33.97 -21.33
N ASP A 9 -1.85 34.84 -21.20
CA ASP A 9 -0.40 34.57 -21.16
C ASP A 9 0.00 33.24 -20.49
N SER A 10 -0.02 32.16 -21.27
CA SER A 10 0.14 30.79 -20.79
C SER A 10 1.58 30.47 -20.37
N SER A 11 2.53 31.35 -20.70
CA SER A 11 3.95 31.19 -20.40
C SER A 11 4.26 31.39 -18.91
N SER A 12 3.46 32.19 -18.19
CA SER A 12 3.72 32.60 -16.80
C SER A 12 3.58 31.48 -15.76
N ARG A 13 3.00 30.32 -16.13
CA ARG A 13 2.69 29.22 -15.22
C ARG A 13 3.26 27.87 -15.66
N VAL A 14 4.23 27.89 -16.57
CA VAL A 14 4.93 26.68 -17.02
C VAL A 14 6.34 26.69 -16.47
N ALA A 15 6.73 25.61 -15.78
CA ALA A 15 8.08 25.40 -15.30
C ALA A 15 8.63 24.10 -15.86
N ASN A 16 9.81 24.14 -16.46
CA ASN A 16 10.57 22.94 -16.83
C ASN A 16 11.68 22.73 -15.81
N HIS A 17 11.65 21.61 -15.10
CA HIS A 17 12.66 21.28 -14.10
C HIS A 17 12.91 19.76 -14.03
N ALA A 18 14.18 19.35 -14.04
CA ALA A 18 14.61 17.95 -13.95
C ALA A 18 13.93 16.99 -14.96
N GLY A 19 13.68 17.47 -16.19
CA GLY A 19 13.05 16.67 -17.25
C GLY A 19 11.52 16.60 -17.16
N PHE A 20 10.89 17.32 -16.23
CA PHE A 20 9.44 17.43 -16.13
C PHE A 20 8.97 18.82 -16.53
N SER A 21 7.93 18.89 -17.36
CA SER A 21 7.16 20.11 -17.62
C SER A 21 5.96 20.18 -16.68
N LEU A 22 5.97 21.12 -15.73
CA LEU A 22 4.86 21.40 -14.83
C LEU A 22 4.06 22.59 -15.34
N HIS A 23 2.79 22.38 -15.66
CA HIS A 23 1.88 23.44 -16.06
C HIS A 23 0.91 23.75 -14.90
N ALA A 24 1.22 24.77 -14.09
CA ALA A 24 0.43 25.14 -12.91
C ALA A 24 -0.95 25.74 -13.25
N GLY A 25 -1.19 26.07 -14.52
CA GLY A 25 -2.50 26.48 -15.03
C GLY A 25 -3.48 25.33 -15.33
N VAL A 26 -3.04 24.07 -15.34
CA VAL A 26 -3.92 22.92 -15.65
C VAL A 26 -4.45 22.34 -14.35
N MET A 27 -5.73 22.58 -14.09
CA MET A 27 -6.45 22.09 -12.91
C MET A 27 -7.69 21.28 -13.31
N ALA A 28 -8.01 20.27 -12.51
CA ALA A 28 -9.25 19.50 -12.62
C ALA A 28 -10.07 19.71 -11.35
N GLU A 29 -11.21 20.39 -11.49
CA GLU A 29 -12.12 20.64 -10.36
C GLU A 29 -13.02 19.43 -10.09
N ALA A 30 -13.55 19.33 -8.88
CA ALA A 30 -14.33 18.17 -8.43
C ALA A 30 -15.59 17.90 -9.29
N HIS A 31 -16.18 18.94 -9.85
CA HIS A 31 -17.38 18.83 -10.69
C HIS A 31 -17.06 18.47 -12.16
N GLN A 32 -15.79 18.58 -12.59
CA GLN A 32 -15.36 18.36 -13.98
C GLN A 32 -15.12 16.87 -14.24
N ARG A 33 -16.21 16.08 -14.26
CA ARG A 33 -16.19 14.60 -14.38
C ARG A 33 -15.35 14.12 -15.56
N ASP A 34 -15.47 14.72 -16.73
CA ASP A 34 -14.71 14.31 -17.93
C ASP A 34 -13.19 14.49 -17.78
N LYS A 35 -12.76 15.60 -17.14
CA LYS A 35 -11.34 15.84 -16.88
C LYS A 35 -10.79 14.87 -15.84
N LEU A 36 -11.56 14.61 -14.78
CA LEU A 36 -11.20 13.62 -13.76
C LEU A 36 -11.12 12.22 -14.35
N GLU A 37 -12.07 11.83 -15.20
CA GLU A 37 -12.05 10.55 -15.91
C GLU A 37 -10.80 10.41 -16.78
N ARG A 38 -10.45 11.46 -17.54
CA ARG A 38 -9.23 11.47 -18.36
C ARG A 38 -7.96 11.33 -17.51
N LEU A 39 -7.92 11.97 -16.35
CA LEU A 39 -6.81 11.84 -15.39
C LEU A 39 -6.73 10.42 -14.81
N CYS A 40 -7.86 9.86 -14.36
CA CYS A 40 -7.93 8.49 -13.86
C CYS A 40 -7.46 7.49 -14.93
N ARG A 41 -7.95 7.61 -16.16
CA ARG A 41 -7.49 6.81 -17.31
C ARG A 41 -5.99 6.99 -17.57
N TYR A 42 -5.43 8.17 -17.32
CA TYR A 42 -4.00 8.40 -17.49
C TYR A 42 -3.19 7.70 -16.39
N ILE A 43 -3.62 7.80 -15.13
CA ILE A 43 -2.95 7.18 -13.98
C ILE A 43 -3.01 5.64 -14.08
N SER A 44 -4.13 5.08 -14.54
CA SER A 44 -4.33 3.64 -14.67
C SER A 44 -3.83 3.05 -15.99
N ARG A 45 -3.16 3.83 -16.84
CA ARG A 45 -2.67 3.32 -18.13
C ARG A 45 -1.64 2.19 -17.91
N PRO A 46 -1.86 1.00 -18.50
CA PRO A 46 -0.85 -0.04 -18.48
C PRO A 46 0.37 0.38 -19.31
N ALA A 47 1.53 -0.20 -18.99
CA ALA A 47 2.79 0.08 -19.68
C ALA A 47 2.74 -0.29 -21.17
N VAL A 48 1.93 -1.29 -21.54
CA VAL A 48 1.75 -1.78 -22.92
C VAL A 48 0.26 -1.93 -23.24
N SER A 49 -0.07 -1.81 -24.53
CA SER A 49 -1.43 -2.01 -25.04
C SER A 49 -1.56 -3.40 -25.66
N GLU A 50 -2.41 -4.26 -25.10
CA GLU A 50 -2.70 -5.60 -25.63
C GLU A 50 -3.17 -5.58 -27.09
N LYS A 51 -4.00 -4.59 -27.47
CA LYS A 51 -4.47 -4.43 -28.86
C LYS A 51 -3.36 -4.24 -29.89
N ARG A 52 -2.16 -3.85 -29.45
CA ARG A 52 -0.99 -3.59 -30.29
C ARG A 52 0.05 -4.71 -30.17
N LEU A 53 -0.23 -5.74 -29.39
CA LEU A 53 0.64 -6.88 -29.15
C LEU A 53 0.11 -8.09 -29.93
N ALA A 54 0.99 -8.74 -30.69
CA ALA A 54 0.65 -9.94 -31.44
C ALA A 54 1.85 -10.90 -31.48
N LEU A 55 1.59 -12.19 -31.66
CA LEU A 55 2.62 -13.17 -31.97
C LEU A 55 2.77 -13.30 -33.48
N THR A 56 4.01 -13.42 -33.94
CA THR A 56 4.30 -13.76 -35.35
C THR A 56 4.21 -15.27 -35.55
N ALA A 57 4.11 -15.72 -36.81
CA ALA A 57 4.12 -17.15 -37.14
C ALA A 57 5.39 -17.87 -36.64
N ASN A 58 6.49 -17.14 -36.48
CA ASN A 58 7.77 -17.67 -35.98
C ASN A 58 7.87 -17.64 -34.44
N GLY A 59 6.77 -17.34 -33.73
CA GLY A 59 6.74 -17.30 -32.26
C GLY A 59 7.35 -16.04 -31.64
N GLN A 60 7.68 -15.01 -32.43
CA GLN A 60 8.22 -13.76 -31.91
C GLN A 60 7.10 -12.79 -31.50
N VAL A 61 7.42 -11.86 -30.60
CA VAL A 61 6.47 -10.85 -30.12
C VAL A 61 6.56 -9.61 -31.01
N ARG A 62 5.49 -9.31 -31.74
CA ARG A 62 5.33 -8.07 -32.52
C ARG A 62 4.55 -7.05 -31.70
N TYR A 63 5.12 -5.86 -31.52
CA TYR A 63 4.45 -4.72 -30.93
C TYR A 63 4.32 -3.57 -31.94
N GLU A 64 3.09 -3.26 -32.35
CA GLU A 64 2.79 -2.12 -33.21
C GLU A 64 3.05 -0.80 -32.49
N LEU A 65 3.56 0.21 -33.18
CA LEU A 65 3.79 1.57 -32.67
C LEU A 65 2.54 2.43 -32.84
N LYS A 66 2.19 3.23 -31.82
CA LYS A 66 1.02 4.14 -31.89
C LYS A 66 1.19 5.17 -33.00
N THR A 67 2.42 5.61 -33.19
CA THR A 67 2.81 6.59 -34.19
C THR A 67 4.04 6.02 -34.90
N PRO A 68 3.97 5.78 -36.22
CA PRO A 68 5.12 5.32 -36.97
C PRO A 68 6.29 6.29 -36.85
N TYR A 69 7.51 5.76 -36.89
CA TYR A 69 8.69 6.61 -36.96
C TYR A 69 8.83 7.29 -38.32
N ARG A 70 9.64 8.35 -38.38
CA ARG A 70 9.89 9.12 -39.61
C ARG A 70 10.47 8.27 -40.75
N ASN A 71 11.17 7.20 -40.42
CA ASN A 71 11.73 6.22 -41.36
C ASN A 71 10.71 5.15 -41.80
N GLY A 72 9.43 5.27 -41.42
CA GLY A 72 8.38 4.32 -41.76
C GLY A 72 8.29 3.08 -40.86
N THR A 73 9.12 2.95 -39.81
CA THR A 73 9.00 1.83 -38.88
C THR A 73 7.66 1.92 -38.13
N THR A 74 6.86 0.87 -38.25
CA THR A 74 5.52 0.76 -37.67
C THR A 74 5.44 -0.23 -36.51
N HIS A 75 6.37 -1.18 -36.40
CA HIS A 75 6.34 -2.25 -35.40
C HIS A 75 7.76 -2.54 -34.89
N VAL A 76 7.84 -3.06 -33.68
CA VAL A 76 9.07 -3.63 -33.11
C VAL A 76 8.84 -5.12 -32.86
N ILE A 77 9.83 -5.93 -33.21
CA ILE A 77 9.80 -7.38 -32.99
C ILE A 77 10.79 -7.72 -31.88
N PHE A 78 10.35 -8.54 -30.93
CA PHE A 78 11.14 -9.02 -29.82
C PHE A 78 11.16 -10.54 -29.80
N GLU A 79 12.29 -11.10 -29.36
CA GLU A 79 12.30 -12.47 -28.86
C GLU A 79 11.45 -12.53 -27.56
N PRO A 80 10.68 -13.60 -27.31
CA PRO A 80 9.75 -13.66 -26.17
C PRO A 80 10.39 -13.36 -24.81
N LEU A 81 11.59 -13.87 -24.53
CA LEU A 81 12.28 -13.61 -23.26
C LEU A 81 12.77 -12.17 -23.18
N ASP A 82 13.26 -11.61 -24.29
CA ASP A 82 13.65 -10.19 -24.34
C ASP A 82 12.49 -9.25 -24.05
N PHE A 83 11.29 -9.57 -24.56
CA PHE A 83 10.08 -8.80 -24.29
C PHE A 83 9.74 -8.83 -22.80
N ILE A 84 9.74 -10.03 -22.19
CA ILE A 84 9.48 -10.21 -20.75
C ILE A 84 10.55 -9.49 -19.92
N ALA A 85 11.82 -9.58 -20.28
CA ALA A 85 12.91 -8.91 -19.59
C ALA A 85 12.74 -7.38 -19.58
N LYS A 86 12.31 -6.79 -20.70
CA LYS A 86 12.00 -5.35 -20.78
C LYS A 86 10.81 -4.96 -19.91
N LEU A 87 9.78 -5.80 -19.80
CA LEU A 87 8.66 -5.58 -18.89
C LEU A 87 9.09 -5.70 -17.42
N ALA A 88 9.90 -6.72 -17.09
CA ALA A 88 10.42 -6.94 -15.76
C ALA A 88 11.33 -5.80 -15.28
N ALA A 89 12.04 -5.13 -16.19
CA ALA A 89 12.85 -3.95 -15.88
C ALA A 89 12.03 -2.76 -15.35
N LEU A 90 10.72 -2.69 -15.64
CA LEU A 90 9.83 -1.68 -15.07
C LEU A 90 9.45 -1.98 -13.62
N VAL A 91 9.63 -3.23 -13.17
CA VAL A 91 9.34 -3.63 -11.79
C VAL A 91 10.45 -3.05 -10.89
N PRO A 92 10.10 -2.17 -9.96
CA PRO A 92 11.07 -1.55 -9.07
C PRO A 92 11.72 -2.59 -8.15
N LYS A 93 12.99 -2.36 -7.77
CA LYS A 93 13.69 -3.23 -6.83
C LYS A 93 12.91 -3.36 -5.51
N PRO A 94 12.90 -4.56 -4.88
CA PRO A 94 12.30 -4.73 -3.57
C PRO A 94 12.87 -3.75 -2.56
N ARG A 95 12.04 -3.33 -1.60
CA ARG A 95 12.41 -2.45 -0.47
C ARG A 95 12.81 -1.02 -0.87
N VAL A 96 12.47 -0.58 -2.08
CA VAL A 96 12.58 0.83 -2.48
C VAL A 96 11.20 1.50 -2.38
N ASN A 97 11.15 2.73 -1.87
CA ASN A 97 9.90 3.51 -1.84
C ASN A 97 9.44 3.82 -3.27
N LEU A 98 8.28 3.25 -3.66
CA LEU A 98 7.71 3.42 -5.00
C LEU A 98 7.10 4.81 -5.20
N THR A 99 6.62 5.41 -4.11
CA THR A 99 6.10 6.77 -4.12
C THR A 99 7.17 7.72 -3.61
N ARG A 100 7.80 8.44 -4.54
CA ARG A 100 8.67 9.57 -4.21
C ARG A 100 7.87 10.86 -4.36
N PHE A 101 7.65 11.53 -3.24
CA PHE A 101 7.01 12.84 -3.26
C PHE A 101 8.06 13.90 -3.61
N HIS A 102 7.75 14.75 -4.57
CA HIS A 102 8.59 15.87 -5.00
C HIS A 102 7.86 17.20 -4.79
N GLY A 103 8.61 18.30 -4.76
CA GLY A 103 8.08 19.66 -4.62
C GLY A 103 7.79 20.09 -3.18
N VAL A 104 7.12 21.24 -3.04
CA VAL A 104 6.92 21.93 -1.75
C VAL A 104 6.06 21.15 -0.75
N PHE A 105 5.20 20.24 -1.22
CA PHE A 105 4.36 19.39 -0.37
C PHE A 105 5.03 18.06 0.04
N ALA A 106 6.22 17.75 -0.49
CA ALA A 106 6.93 16.52 -0.16
C ALA A 106 7.32 16.45 1.33
N PRO A 107 7.24 15.28 2.01
CA PRO A 107 7.47 15.17 3.45
C PRO A 107 8.79 15.77 3.95
N ASN A 108 9.85 15.72 3.12
CA ASN A 108 11.20 16.24 3.44
C ASN A 108 11.48 17.64 2.86
N SER A 109 10.48 18.33 2.31
CA SER A 109 10.69 19.68 1.77
C SER A 109 10.79 20.72 2.89
N LYS A 110 11.85 21.54 2.85
CA LYS A 110 12.07 22.64 3.82
C LYS A 110 10.92 23.65 3.82
N HIS A 111 10.28 23.86 2.67
CA HIS A 111 9.17 24.80 2.52
C HIS A 111 7.81 24.24 2.95
N ARG A 112 7.71 22.92 3.21
CA ARG A 112 6.44 22.26 3.55
C ARG A 112 5.75 22.86 4.77
N VAL A 113 6.54 23.33 5.73
CA VAL A 113 6.07 23.96 6.97
C VAL A 113 5.31 25.25 6.69
N GLN A 114 5.72 25.99 5.66
CA GLN A 114 5.13 27.28 5.29
C GLN A 114 3.84 27.11 4.47
N VAL A 115 3.76 26.04 3.67
CA VAL A 115 2.63 25.82 2.74
C VAL A 115 1.50 24.93 3.30
N THR A 116 1.75 24.16 4.36
CA THR A 116 0.75 23.26 4.93
C THR A 116 0.07 23.91 6.15
N PRO A 117 -1.28 23.99 6.23
CA PRO A 117 -1.99 24.60 7.37
C PRO A 117 -1.59 23.99 8.72
N ALA A 118 -1.34 22.68 8.74
CA ALA A 118 -0.92 21.94 9.92
C ALA A 118 0.60 22.02 10.20
N LYS A 119 1.35 22.93 9.55
CA LYS A 119 2.82 23.12 9.71
C LYS A 119 3.61 21.80 9.70
N ARG A 120 3.18 20.85 8.84
CA ARG A 120 3.76 19.50 8.80
C ARG A 120 5.20 19.57 8.29
N GLY A 121 6.13 18.94 9.00
CA GLY A 121 7.57 19.01 8.71
C GLY A 121 8.37 19.88 9.69
N LYS A 122 7.69 20.66 10.56
CA LYS A 122 8.33 21.30 11.71
C LYS A 122 8.73 20.18 12.68
N LYS A 123 10.02 20.07 13.04
CA LYS A 123 10.44 19.18 14.11
C LYS A 123 9.72 19.61 15.40
N PRO A 124 9.14 18.68 16.18
CA PRO A 124 8.59 19.04 17.48
C PRO A 124 9.70 19.70 18.30
N ASP A 125 9.39 20.85 18.89
CA ASP A 125 10.33 21.46 19.83
C ASP A 125 10.40 20.55 21.06
N LYS A 126 11.61 20.29 21.56
CA LYS A 126 11.80 19.35 22.69
C LYS A 126 11.11 19.81 23.99
N SER A 127 10.57 21.03 24.00
CA SER A 127 9.97 21.71 25.16
C SER A 127 8.44 21.65 25.21
N GLU A 128 7.71 21.18 24.20
CA GLU A 128 6.25 21.01 24.28
C GLU A 128 5.88 19.66 24.90
N GLY A 129 6.44 19.43 26.09
CA GLY A 129 6.10 18.34 27.00
C GLY A 129 5.23 18.83 28.15
N LEU A 130 4.24 19.72 27.88
CA LEU A 130 3.20 19.99 28.86
C LEU A 130 1.88 19.37 28.42
N ASP A 131 1.42 18.50 29.29
CA ASP A 131 0.24 17.65 29.24
C ASP A 131 -1.04 18.48 29.06
N THR A 132 -1.32 18.91 27.84
CA THR A 132 -2.64 19.42 27.46
C THR A 132 -3.52 18.23 27.09
N ASN A 133 -4.68 18.18 27.73
CA ASN A 133 -5.68 17.13 27.58
C ASN A 133 -5.98 16.91 26.09
N TRP A 134 -6.09 15.64 25.65
CA TRP A 134 -6.28 15.27 24.24
C TRP A 134 -7.46 16.01 23.58
N ARG A 135 -8.48 16.35 24.38
CA ARG A 135 -9.68 17.07 23.94
C ARG A 135 -9.44 18.52 23.55
N ASP A 136 -8.42 19.17 24.09
CA ASP A 136 -8.14 20.59 23.84
C ASP A 136 -7.26 20.81 22.59
N LYS A 137 -6.67 19.73 22.07
CA LYS A 137 -5.85 19.76 20.86
C LYS A 137 -6.72 19.89 19.61
N SER A 138 -6.32 20.76 18.67
CA SER A 138 -6.94 20.83 17.35
C SER A 138 -6.79 19.50 16.60
N PRO A 139 -7.66 19.17 15.63
CA PRO A 139 -7.52 17.95 14.83
C PRO A 139 -6.14 17.82 14.16
N ALA A 140 -5.52 18.95 13.79
CA ALA A 140 -4.18 18.99 13.19
C ALA A 140 -3.05 18.68 14.20
N GLU A 141 -3.21 19.06 15.46
CA GLU A 141 -2.29 18.72 16.56
C GLU A 141 -2.45 17.29 17.01
N ARG A 142 -3.70 16.80 17.14
CA ARG A 142 -4.01 15.38 17.40
C ARG A 142 -3.33 14.47 16.39
N HIS A 143 -3.39 14.82 15.11
CA HIS A 143 -2.71 14.04 14.07
C HIS A 143 -1.18 14.02 14.18
N ARG A 144 -0.57 15.10 14.68
CA ARG A 144 0.90 15.15 14.91
C ARG A 144 1.31 14.38 16.16
N ALA A 145 0.49 14.42 17.21
CA ALA A 145 0.73 13.77 18.49
C ALA A 145 0.43 12.26 18.49
N MET A 146 -0.15 11.69 17.42
CA MET A 146 -0.49 10.26 17.40
C MET A 146 0.73 9.37 17.63
N THR A 147 0.65 8.56 18.69
CA THR A 147 1.65 7.55 19.03
C THR A 147 1.69 6.45 17.96
N TRP A 148 2.76 5.66 17.96
CA TRP A 148 2.86 4.51 17.04
C TRP A 148 1.71 3.51 17.23
N MET A 149 1.29 3.24 18.48
CA MET A 149 0.16 2.36 18.82
C MET A 149 -1.17 2.89 18.26
N GLN A 150 -1.42 4.20 18.39
CA GLN A 150 -2.62 4.86 17.85
C GLN A 150 -2.69 4.77 16.32
N ARG A 151 -1.53 4.81 15.65
CA ARG A 151 -1.46 4.66 14.20
C ARG A 151 -1.77 3.24 13.77
N LEU A 152 -1.30 2.23 14.50
CA LEU A 152 -1.64 0.83 14.24
C LEU A 152 -3.15 0.58 14.35
N LYS A 153 -3.78 1.09 15.41
CA LYS A 153 -5.23 1.02 15.60
C LYS A 153 -5.98 1.71 14.46
N ARG A 154 -5.54 2.90 14.06
CA ARG A 154 -6.22 3.67 13.00
C ARG A 154 -6.07 3.07 11.59
N VAL A 155 -4.88 2.57 11.24
CA VAL A 155 -4.56 2.13 9.87
C VAL A 155 -4.84 0.65 9.66
N PHE A 156 -4.52 -0.18 10.65
CA PHE A 156 -4.61 -1.64 10.56
C PHE A 156 -5.67 -2.24 11.47
N ASN A 157 -6.39 -1.43 12.25
CA ASN A 157 -7.34 -1.90 13.26
C ASN A 157 -6.71 -2.85 14.30
N ILE A 158 -5.42 -2.65 14.60
CA ILE A 158 -4.68 -3.41 15.61
C ILE A 158 -4.60 -2.57 16.88
N ASP A 159 -5.38 -2.93 17.91
CA ASP A 159 -5.34 -2.24 19.20
C ASP A 159 -4.33 -2.92 20.13
N ILE A 160 -3.23 -2.23 20.37
CA ILE A 160 -2.21 -2.60 21.36
C ILE A 160 -2.07 -1.51 22.43
N GLU A 161 -3.10 -0.69 22.65
CA GLU A 161 -3.10 0.29 23.75
C GLU A 161 -3.59 -0.33 25.06
N VAL A 162 -4.30 -1.46 24.97
CA VAL A 162 -4.95 -2.15 26.07
C VAL A 162 -4.47 -3.59 26.15
N CYS A 163 -4.18 -4.06 27.35
CA CYS A 163 -3.82 -5.46 27.60
C CYS A 163 -5.06 -6.36 27.49
N GLU A 164 -4.97 -7.44 26.69
CA GLU A 164 -6.05 -8.41 26.51
C GLU A 164 -6.42 -9.18 27.80
N HIS A 165 -5.50 -9.27 28.78
CA HIS A 165 -5.73 -10.02 30.01
C HIS A 165 -6.31 -9.20 31.15
N CYS A 166 -5.84 -7.97 31.34
CA CYS A 166 -6.23 -7.14 32.49
C CYS A 166 -6.99 -5.86 32.11
N GLY A 167 -7.12 -5.54 30.81
CA GLY A 167 -7.76 -4.31 30.37
C GLY A 167 -7.00 -3.02 30.70
N GLY A 168 -5.80 -3.14 31.27
CA GLY A 168 -4.95 -2.00 31.60
C GLY A 168 -4.23 -1.41 30.37
N HIS A 169 -3.83 -0.15 30.48
CA HIS A 169 -3.04 0.51 29.43
C HIS A 169 -1.63 -0.05 29.34
N VAL A 170 -1.16 -0.35 28.13
CA VAL A 170 0.21 -0.82 27.90
C VAL A 170 1.12 0.30 27.40
N LYS A 171 2.41 0.19 27.70
CA LYS A 171 3.44 1.15 27.30
C LYS A 171 4.57 0.41 26.57
N VAL A 172 5.03 0.97 25.47
CA VAL A 172 6.23 0.48 24.78
C VAL A 172 7.46 0.75 25.64
N ILE A 173 8.14 -0.32 26.06
CA ILE A 173 9.35 -0.25 26.90
C ILE A 173 10.65 -0.36 26.08
N ALA A 174 10.63 -1.08 24.96
CA ALA A 174 11.78 -1.26 24.08
C ALA A 174 11.34 -1.63 22.65
N SER A 175 12.17 -1.28 21.66
CA SER A 175 12.10 -1.79 20.29
C SER A 175 13.30 -2.72 20.08
N ILE A 176 13.06 -3.97 19.70
CA ILE A 176 14.11 -4.97 19.48
C ILE A 176 14.19 -5.22 17.98
N GLU A 177 15.32 -4.88 17.37
CA GLU A 177 15.52 -4.94 15.92
C GLU A 177 16.55 -6.01 15.48
N ASP A 178 17.34 -6.56 16.40
CA ASP A 178 18.32 -7.60 16.10
C ASP A 178 17.65 -8.95 15.82
N PRO A 179 17.80 -9.52 14.60
CA PRO A 179 17.19 -10.79 14.23
C PRO A 179 17.55 -11.96 15.17
N LYS A 180 18.79 -12.02 15.66
CA LYS A 180 19.24 -13.11 16.54
C LYS A 180 18.54 -13.05 17.89
N VAL A 181 18.40 -11.84 18.44
CA VAL A 181 17.69 -11.60 19.71
C VAL A 181 16.21 -11.93 19.56
N ILE A 182 15.59 -11.49 18.45
CA ILE A 182 14.19 -11.80 18.14
C ILE A 182 13.98 -13.32 18.09
N GLU A 183 14.84 -14.05 17.37
CA GLU A 183 14.74 -15.50 17.24
C GLU A 183 14.87 -16.21 18.61
N GLN A 184 15.82 -15.77 19.43
CA GLN A 184 16.03 -16.32 20.77
C GLN A 184 14.81 -16.10 21.69
N ILE A 185 14.21 -14.90 21.65
CA ILE A 185 12.99 -14.57 22.38
C ILE A 185 11.82 -15.44 21.91
N LEU A 186 11.61 -15.52 20.59
CA LEU A 186 10.52 -16.32 20.02
C LEU A 186 10.66 -17.81 20.34
N LYS A 187 11.88 -18.35 20.32
CA LYS A 187 12.18 -19.73 20.71
C LYS A 187 11.81 -19.99 22.18
N HIS A 188 12.20 -19.08 23.07
CA HIS A 188 11.86 -19.18 24.50
C HIS A 188 10.34 -19.12 24.73
N LEU A 189 9.65 -18.18 24.08
CA LEU A 189 8.19 -18.04 24.19
C LEU A 189 7.45 -19.29 23.70
N LYS A 190 7.84 -19.86 22.55
CA LYS A 190 7.26 -21.12 22.05
C LYS A 190 7.41 -22.26 23.05
N GLN A 191 8.59 -22.42 23.65
CA GLN A 191 8.83 -23.44 24.67
C GLN A 191 7.98 -23.21 25.93
N LYS A 192 7.84 -21.96 26.37
CA LYS A 192 7.00 -21.61 27.53
C LYS A 192 5.53 -21.92 27.28
N THR A 193 5.00 -21.58 26.10
CA THR A 193 3.61 -21.90 25.71
C THR A 193 3.39 -23.41 25.60
N ALA A 194 4.34 -24.15 25.03
CA ALA A 194 4.26 -25.62 24.94
C ALA A 194 4.20 -26.27 26.34
N LYS A 195 5.02 -25.79 27.29
CA LYS A 195 5.00 -26.26 28.68
C LYS A 195 3.68 -25.92 29.39
N ALA A 196 3.15 -24.71 29.18
CA ALA A 196 1.85 -24.32 29.75
C ALA A 196 0.69 -25.16 29.21
N ASN A 197 0.67 -25.46 27.91
CA ASN A 197 -0.35 -26.31 27.30
C ASN A 197 -0.25 -27.77 27.77
N ALA A 198 0.97 -28.31 27.91
CA ALA A 198 1.18 -29.66 28.44
C ALA A 198 0.75 -29.80 29.91
N ALA A 199 0.92 -28.75 30.72
CA ALA A 199 0.40 -28.72 32.09
C ALA A 199 -1.14 -28.71 32.11
N LYS A 200 -1.77 -27.91 31.24
CA LYS A 200 -3.23 -27.79 31.13
C LYS A 200 -3.92 -29.09 30.67
N GLN A 201 -3.25 -29.91 29.85
CA GLN A 201 -3.74 -31.23 29.44
C GLN A 201 -3.67 -32.28 30.55
N ARG A 202 -2.80 -32.11 31.56
CA ARG A 202 -2.69 -33.03 32.71
C ARG A 202 -3.74 -32.80 33.79
N GLU A 203 -4.38 -31.63 33.80
CA GLU A 203 -5.42 -31.26 34.78
C GLU A 203 -6.86 -31.60 34.33
N LEU A 204 -7.05 -32.01 33.07
CA LEU A 204 -8.37 -32.38 32.56
C LEU A 204 -8.66 -33.86 32.86
N PRO A 205 -9.87 -34.23 33.31
CA PRO A 205 -10.29 -35.62 33.41
C PRO A 205 -10.20 -36.33 32.05
N PRO A 206 -9.98 -37.65 32.00
CA PRO A 206 -9.95 -38.39 30.74
C PRO A 206 -11.25 -38.18 29.97
N GLU A 207 -11.13 -37.97 28.65
CA GLU A 207 -12.28 -37.80 27.76
C GLU A 207 -13.20 -39.01 27.88
N ARG A 208 -14.49 -38.75 28.16
CA ARG A 208 -15.53 -39.79 28.17
C ARG A 208 -15.64 -40.33 26.74
N ALA A 209 -15.47 -41.65 26.58
CA ALA A 209 -15.65 -42.30 25.30
C ALA A 209 -17.03 -41.97 24.69
N PRO A 210 -17.14 -41.78 23.36
CA PRO A 210 -18.43 -41.57 22.73
C PRO A 210 -19.35 -42.78 22.99
N PRO A 211 -20.67 -42.58 23.19
CA PRO A 211 -21.59 -43.69 23.34
C PRO A 211 -21.53 -44.58 22.08
N LEU A 212 -21.36 -45.89 22.29
CA LEU A 212 -21.39 -46.89 21.23
C LEU A 212 -22.83 -46.99 20.69
N THR A 213 -23.14 -46.25 19.64
CA THR A 213 -24.36 -46.46 18.85
C THR A 213 -24.07 -47.47 17.73
N PRO A 214 -24.91 -48.51 17.55
CA PRO A 214 -24.82 -49.37 16.37
C PRO A 214 -25.08 -48.54 15.11
N SER A 215 -24.24 -48.76 14.09
CA SER A 215 -24.14 -48.00 12.85
C SER A 215 -25.50 -47.76 12.15
N LEU A 216 -25.88 -46.50 12.01
CA LEU A 216 -27.09 -46.02 11.31
C LEU A 216 -26.93 -45.90 9.79
N PHE A 217 -25.82 -46.39 9.23
CA PHE A 217 -25.54 -46.34 7.78
C PHE A 217 -25.26 -47.74 7.25
N ASP A 218 -26.34 -48.42 6.86
CA ASP A 218 -26.30 -49.57 5.98
C ASP A 218 -26.16 -49.06 4.51
N PRO A 219 -25.15 -49.46 3.72
CA PRO A 219 -24.94 -48.93 2.37
C PRO A 219 -25.94 -49.43 1.31
N SER A 220 -27.00 -50.14 1.69
CA SER A 220 -27.85 -50.91 0.76
C SER A 220 -29.03 -50.15 0.14
N GLN A 221 -29.25 -48.86 0.43
CA GLN A 221 -30.36 -48.09 -0.16
C GLN A 221 -29.89 -47.01 -1.14
N SER A 222 -29.39 -47.44 -2.30
CA SER A 222 -29.34 -46.61 -3.50
C SER A 222 -30.41 -47.07 -4.50
N ARG A 223 -31.56 -46.38 -4.53
CA ARG A 223 -32.49 -46.24 -5.67
C ARG A 223 -33.78 -45.59 -5.15
N LEU A 224 -34.07 -44.37 -5.59
CA LEU A 224 -35.40 -43.81 -5.90
C LEU A 224 -35.31 -42.29 -5.96
N PHE A 225 -34.95 -41.78 -7.13
CA PHE A 225 -35.45 -40.49 -7.64
C PHE A 225 -35.56 -40.67 -9.16
N ASP A 226 -36.80 -40.89 -9.62
CA ASP A 226 -37.28 -40.46 -10.93
C ASP A 226 -37.55 -38.94 -10.87
#